data_AF-A0A9D4A190-F1
#
_entry.id   AF-A0A9D4A190-F1
#
_cell.length_a   1.000
_cell.length_b   1.000
_cell.length_c   1.000
_cell.angle_alpha   90.00
_cell.angle_beta   90.00
_cell.angle_gamma   90.00
#
_symmetry.space_group_name_H-M   'P 1'
#
loop_
_entity.id
_entity.type
_entity.pdbx_description
1 polymer ?
#
loop_
_entity_poly.entity_id
_entity_poly.type
_entity_poly.pdbx_seq_one_letter_code
_entity_poly.pdbx_strand_id
1 'polypeptide(L)'
;MYAKCGDLQSSECIFDGLLNKNTISWNAIIAANAHHGLEEEVLKCIVKMKNAGIDLDQFSFSEGLAAAAKLAVLEEGQQLHCLAVKHGLDLDPFVTNAAMDMYGKCAEMDDMLRILPQPLNRSRLSWNILISAFARHGYFQKARDTFNEMLEMGLKPDHVTFVSLLSACSHGGLVDEGLTYYAAMSKEFNVPPGIKHCVYN
;
A
#
# COMPACT_ATOMS: atom_id res chain seq x y z
N MET A 1 -2.21 -14.76 -18.32
CA MET A 1 -2.03 -14.18 -19.67
C MET A 1 -3.28 -13.41 -20.11
N TYR A 2 -4.50 -13.94 -19.93
CA TYR A 2 -5.76 -13.24 -20.23
C TYR A 2 -6.11 -12.06 -19.30
N ALA A 3 -5.83 -12.15 -18.00
CA ALA A 3 -6.02 -11.02 -17.07
C ALA A 3 -5.23 -9.74 -17.46
N LYS A 4 -4.12 -9.89 -18.21
CA LYS A 4 -3.33 -8.77 -18.75
C LYS A 4 -3.95 -8.12 -19.99
N CYS A 5 -5.00 -8.72 -20.58
CA CYS A 5 -5.67 -8.23 -21.79
C CYS A 5 -6.99 -7.48 -21.51
N GLY A 6 -7.33 -7.22 -20.23
CA GLY A 6 -8.48 -6.39 -19.84
C GLY A 6 -9.85 -7.08 -19.88
N ASP A 7 -9.91 -8.39 -20.14
CA ASP A 7 -11.15 -9.17 -20.08
C ASP A 7 -11.20 -9.99 -18.77
N LEU A 8 -11.77 -9.36 -17.74
CA LEU A 8 -11.99 -9.98 -16.44
C LEU A 8 -13.00 -11.13 -16.54
N GLN A 9 -14.08 -10.96 -17.30
CA GLN A 9 -15.15 -11.94 -17.41
C GLN A 9 -14.66 -13.26 -18.03
N SER A 10 -13.86 -13.19 -19.08
CA SER A 10 -13.22 -14.39 -19.63
C SER A 10 -12.25 -15.03 -18.65
N SER A 11 -11.53 -14.22 -17.86
CA SER A 11 -10.60 -14.74 -16.84
C SER A 11 -11.34 -15.50 -15.73
N GLU A 12 -12.49 -14.99 -15.27
CA GLU A 12 -13.38 -15.65 -14.31
C GLU A 12 -13.96 -16.95 -14.89
N CYS A 13 -14.47 -16.91 -16.13
CA CYS A 13 -15.03 -18.09 -16.78
C CYS A 13 -13.99 -19.23 -16.92
N ILE A 14 -12.77 -18.89 -17.34
CA ILE A 14 -11.67 -19.86 -17.41
C ILE A 14 -11.34 -20.38 -16.02
N PHE A 15 -11.26 -19.50 -15.02
CA PHE A 15 -10.96 -19.88 -13.65
C PHE A 15 -12.01 -20.83 -13.07
N ASP A 16 -13.29 -20.53 -13.24
CA ASP A 16 -14.41 -21.35 -12.78
C ASP A 16 -14.39 -22.74 -13.43
N GLY A 17 -14.06 -22.82 -14.73
CA GLY A 17 -13.92 -24.07 -15.48
C GLY A 17 -12.72 -24.95 -15.07
N LEU A 18 -11.77 -24.45 -14.27
CA LEU A 18 -10.66 -25.28 -13.78
C LEU A 18 -11.16 -26.32 -12.77
N LEU A 19 -10.96 -27.60 -13.10
CA LEU A 19 -11.25 -28.74 -12.23
C LEU A 19 -10.38 -28.74 -10.97
N ASN A 20 -9.10 -28.38 -11.12
CA ASN A 20 -8.13 -28.31 -10.03
C ASN A 20 -7.54 -26.91 -9.96
N LYS A 21 -8.07 -26.10 -9.04
CA LYS A 21 -7.54 -24.76 -8.74
C LYS A 21 -6.36 -24.90 -7.78
N ASN A 22 -5.29 -24.18 -8.05
CA ASN A 22 -4.08 -24.10 -7.22
C ASN A 22 -3.71 -22.63 -6.94
N THR A 23 -2.66 -22.41 -6.14
CA THR A 23 -2.16 -21.07 -5.77
C THR A 23 -1.95 -20.17 -6.98
N ILE A 24 -1.39 -20.70 -8.08
CA ILE A 24 -1.13 -19.91 -9.30
C ILE A 24 -2.44 -19.42 -9.93
N SER A 25 -3.45 -20.29 -10.06
CA SER A 25 -4.75 -19.90 -10.63
C SER A 25 -5.48 -18.88 -9.76
N TRP A 26 -5.40 -19.00 -8.43
CA TRP A 26 -5.99 -18.05 -7.50
C TRP A 26 -5.27 -16.69 -7.55
N ASN A 27 -3.94 -16.69 -7.54
CA ASN A 27 -3.16 -15.45 -7.65
C ASN A 27 -3.44 -14.73 -8.97
N ALA A 28 -3.69 -15.48 -10.05
CA ALA A 28 -4.05 -14.88 -11.34
C ALA A 28 -5.41 -14.15 -11.28
N ILE A 29 -6.43 -14.73 -10.63
CA ILE A 29 -7.75 -14.07 -10.52
C ILE A 29 -7.75 -12.94 -9.49
N ILE A 30 -6.98 -13.07 -8.41
CA ILE A 30 -6.74 -12.00 -7.43
C ILE A 30 -6.07 -10.80 -8.13
N ALA A 31 -4.99 -11.03 -8.87
CA ALA A 31 -4.30 -9.98 -9.61
C ALA A 31 -5.23 -9.30 -10.65
N ALA A 32 -6.08 -10.09 -11.31
CA ALA A 32 -7.05 -9.57 -12.27
C ALA A 32 -8.04 -8.61 -11.59
N ASN A 33 -8.64 -9.03 -10.47
CA ASN A 33 -9.59 -8.21 -9.71
C ASN A 33 -8.93 -6.95 -9.14
N ALA A 34 -7.73 -7.08 -8.54
CA ALA A 34 -6.98 -5.95 -8.00
C ALA A 34 -6.64 -4.90 -9.08
N HIS A 35 -6.27 -5.35 -10.29
CA HIS A 35 -6.01 -4.45 -11.43
C HIS A 35 -7.26 -3.67 -11.88
N HIS A 36 -8.45 -4.25 -11.70
CA HIS A 36 -9.73 -3.60 -12.03
C HIS A 36 -10.33 -2.81 -10.86
N GLY A 37 -9.64 -2.74 -9.71
CA GLY A 37 -10.12 -2.03 -8.53
C GLY A 37 -11.26 -2.73 -7.79
N LEU A 38 -11.45 -4.04 -8.03
CA LEU A 38 -12.52 -4.83 -7.42
C LEU A 38 -12.03 -5.44 -6.09
N GLU A 39 -11.79 -4.57 -5.11
CA GLU A 39 -11.15 -4.94 -3.84
C GLU A 39 -12.00 -5.91 -3.02
N GLU A 40 -13.33 -5.80 -3.09
CA GLU A 40 -14.23 -6.78 -2.44
C GLU A 40 -14.08 -8.16 -3.05
N GLU A 41 -13.92 -8.26 -4.37
CA GLU A 41 -13.72 -9.54 -5.05
C GLU A 41 -12.34 -10.13 -4.75
N VAL A 42 -11.31 -9.29 -4.56
CA VAL A 42 -10.00 -9.72 -4.05
C VAL A 42 -10.18 -10.40 -2.69
N LEU A 43 -10.84 -9.76 -1.73
CA LEU A 43 -11.06 -10.35 -0.39
C LEU A 43 -11.90 -11.63 -0.45
N LYS A 44 -12.96 -11.66 -1.27
CA LYS A 44 -13.77 -12.88 -1.50
C LYS A 44 -12.91 -14.01 -2.07
N CYS A 45 -11.99 -13.73 -2.99
CA CYS A 45 -11.07 -14.73 -3.54
C CYS A 45 -10.13 -15.28 -2.46
N ILE A 46 -9.59 -14.43 -1.58
CA ILE A 46 -8.74 -14.86 -0.46
C ILE A 46 -9.49 -15.82 0.48
N VAL A 47 -10.74 -15.49 0.82
CA VAL A 47 -11.58 -16.35 1.65
C VAL A 47 -11.89 -17.68 0.96
N LYS A 48 -12.26 -17.66 -0.33
CA LYS A 48 -12.55 -18.87 -1.12
C LYS A 48 -11.32 -19.77 -1.25
N MET A 49 -10.15 -19.19 -1.51
CA MET A 49 -8.87 -19.92 -1.60
C MET A 49 -8.55 -20.64 -0.29
N LYS A 50 -8.70 -19.94 0.85
CA LYS A 50 -8.52 -20.52 2.18
C LYS A 50 -9.53 -21.63 2.48
N ASN A 51 -10.82 -21.42 2.16
CA ASN A 51 -11.87 -22.42 2.36
C ASN A 51 -11.69 -23.67 1.47
N ALA A 52 -11.00 -23.53 0.33
CA ALA A 52 -10.60 -24.64 -0.51
C ALA A 52 -9.36 -25.40 0.01
N GLY A 53 -8.82 -25.01 1.17
CA GLY A 53 -7.62 -25.63 1.76
C GLY A 53 -6.34 -25.34 0.99
N ILE A 54 -6.31 -24.24 0.22
CA ILE A 54 -5.14 -23.82 -0.54
C ILE A 54 -4.43 -22.73 0.27
N ASP A 55 -3.14 -22.96 0.55
CA ASP A 55 -2.33 -22.03 1.32
C ASP A 55 -2.12 -20.71 0.58
N LEU A 56 -2.26 -19.62 1.33
CA LEU A 56 -1.97 -18.28 0.88
C LEU A 56 -0.45 -18.06 0.86
N ASP A 57 0.05 -17.43 -0.18
CA ASP A 57 1.45 -17.01 -0.29
C ASP A 57 1.63 -15.51 -0.03
N GLN A 58 2.88 -15.05 -0.05
CA GLN A 58 3.25 -13.64 0.11
C GLN A 58 2.45 -12.69 -0.82
N PHE A 59 2.15 -13.13 -2.04
CA PHE A 59 1.39 -12.36 -3.01
C PHE A 59 -0.08 -12.25 -2.57
N SER A 60 -0.70 -13.37 -2.22
CA SER A 60 -2.07 -13.44 -1.73
C SER A 60 -2.29 -12.51 -0.52
N PHE A 61 -1.38 -12.56 0.46
CA PHE A 61 -1.46 -11.70 1.64
C PHE A 61 -1.28 -10.22 1.30
N SER A 62 -0.31 -9.88 0.46
CA SER A 62 -0.03 -8.49 0.09
C SER A 62 -1.23 -7.86 -0.64
N GLU A 63 -1.82 -8.57 -1.60
CA GLU A 63 -3.01 -8.10 -2.33
C GLU A 63 -4.25 -8.03 -1.43
N GLY A 64 -4.47 -9.01 -0.57
CA GLY A 64 -5.57 -8.99 0.40
C GLY A 64 -5.48 -7.82 1.38
N LEU A 65 -4.28 -7.55 1.91
CA LEU A 65 -4.03 -6.40 2.78
C LEU A 65 -4.19 -5.07 2.03
N ALA A 66 -3.72 -4.98 0.78
CA ALA A 66 -3.91 -3.80 -0.05
C ALA A 66 -5.40 -3.53 -0.36
N ALA A 67 -6.18 -4.58 -0.63
CA ALA A 67 -7.62 -4.48 -0.82
C ALA A 67 -8.31 -4.00 0.47
N ALA A 68 -7.96 -4.59 1.62
CA ALA A 68 -8.47 -4.15 2.93
C ALA A 68 -8.13 -2.67 3.22
N ALA A 69 -6.90 -2.24 2.88
CA ALA A 69 -6.44 -0.87 3.00
C ALA A 69 -7.26 0.12 2.16
N LYS A 70 -7.60 -0.25 0.92
CA LYS A 70 -8.40 0.59 0.01
C LYS A 70 -9.87 0.67 0.43
N LEU A 71 -10.41 -0.40 1.01
CA LEU A 71 -11.77 -0.45 1.55
C LEU A 71 -11.87 0.12 2.97
N ALA A 72 -10.74 0.37 3.64
CA ALA A 72 -10.65 0.76 5.04
C ALA A 72 -11.37 -0.21 6.00
N VAL A 73 -11.24 -1.52 5.75
CA VAL A 73 -11.85 -2.60 6.57
C VAL A 73 -10.82 -3.20 7.53
N LEU A 74 -10.81 -2.66 8.75
CA LEU A 74 -9.78 -2.96 9.75
C LEU A 74 -9.79 -4.42 10.23
N GLU A 75 -10.97 -4.96 10.55
CA GLU A 75 -11.08 -6.30 11.15
C GLU A 75 -10.56 -7.39 10.21
N GLU A 76 -10.96 -7.34 8.94
CA GLU A 76 -10.47 -8.24 7.89
C GLU A 76 -8.96 -8.07 7.66
N GLY A 77 -8.48 -6.82 7.64
CA GLY A 77 -7.05 -6.52 7.53
C GLY A 77 -6.23 -7.11 8.68
N GLN A 78 -6.71 -6.98 9.92
CA GLN A 78 -6.07 -7.56 11.11
C GLN A 78 -6.07 -9.09 11.06
N GLN A 79 -7.18 -9.71 10.68
CA GLN A 79 -7.25 -11.16 10.52
C GLN A 79 -6.26 -11.68 9.46
N LEU A 80 -6.14 -10.99 8.32
CA LEU A 80 -5.19 -11.33 7.27
C LEU A 80 -3.75 -11.15 7.73
N HIS A 81 -3.44 -10.05 8.39
CA HIS A 81 -2.10 -9.80 8.92
C HIS A 81 -1.71 -10.85 9.97
N CYS A 82 -2.57 -11.14 10.95
CA CYS A 82 -2.31 -12.19 11.94
C CYS A 82 -2.13 -13.57 11.28
N LEU A 83 -2.86 -13.86 10.20
CA LEU A 83 -2.69 -15.09 9.45
C LEU A 83 -1.34 -15.11 8.70
N ALA A 84 -0.89 -14.00 8.13
CA ALA A 84 0.41 -13.88 7.49
C ALA A 84 1.56 -14.12 8.50
N VAL A 85 1.46 -13.55 9.70
CA VAL A 85 2.41 -13.81 10.80
C VAL A 85 2.46 -15.30 11.14
N LYS A 86 1.31 -15.99 11.21
CA LYS A 86 1.26 -17.45 11.44
C LYS A 86 1.91 -18.28 10.32
N HIS A 87 2.02 -17.73 9.11
CA HIS A 87 2.72 -18.35 7.99
C HIS A 87 4.22 -17.97 7.95
N GLY A 88 4.72 -17.22 8.93
CA GLY A 88 6.12 -16.78 8.99
C GLY A 88 6.46 -15.69 7.97
N LEU A 89 5.47 -14.89 7.56
CA LEU A 89 5.62 -13.80 6.61
C LEU A 89 5.65 -12.41 7.28
N ASP A 90 5.87 -12.36 8.60
CA ASP A 90 5.93 -11.14 9.40
C ASP A 90 7.13 -10.24 9.05
N LEU A 91 8.18 -10.82 8.49
CA LEU A 91 9.38 -10.12 8.00
C LEU A 91 9.44 -10.00 6.48
N ASP A 92 8.42 -10.49 5.75
CA ASP A 92 8.39 -10.34 4.29
C ASP A 92 8.10 -8.87 3.91
N PRO A 93 8.99 -8.19 3.16
CA PRO A 93 8.83 -6.77 2.89
C PRO A 93 7.55 -6.39 2.14
N PHE A 94 6.98 -7.28 1.32
CA PHE A 94 5.74 -6.99 0.60
C PHE A 94 4.55 -7.06 1.57
N VAL A 95 4.49 -8.10 2.38
CA VAL A 95 3.45 -8.27 3.40
C VAL A 95 3.53 -7.20 4.48
N THR A 96 4.71 -6.92 5.03
CA THR A 96 4.90 -5.89 6.06
C THR A 96 4.50 -4.50 5.54
N ASN A 97 4.90 -4.12 4.33
CA ASN A 97 4.49 -2.84 3.75
C ASN A 97 2.98 -2.77 3.49
N ALA A 98 2.37 -3.85 2.99
CA ALA A 98 0.93 -3.89 2.78
C ALA A 98 0.15 -3.78 4.10
N ALA A 99 0.61 -4.46 5.16
CA ALA A 99 0.04 -4.36 6.49
C ALA A 99 0.21 -2.94 7.06
N MET A 100 1.38 -2.31 6.90
CA MET A 100 1.61 -0.93 7.32
C MET A 100 0.66 0.05 6.63
N ASP A 101 0.47 -0.06 5.31
CA ASP A 101 -0.45 0.80 4.57
C ASP A 101 -1.90 0.56 4.99
N MET A 102 -2.29 -0.70 5.25
CA MET A 102 -3.61 -1.06 5.77
C MET A 102 -3.90 -0.41 7.12
N TYR A 103 -3.02 -0.59 8.11
CA TYR A 103 -3.19 0.04 9.42
C TYR A 103 -3.19 1.57 9.32
N GLY A 104 -2.28 2.14 8.53
CA GLY A 104 -2.21 3.59 8.32
C GLY A 104 -3.48 4.17 7.68
N LYS A 105 -4.13 3.45 6.75
CA LYS A 105 -5.41 3.88 6.16
C LYS A 105 -6.61 3.65 7.09
N CYS A 106 -6.54 2.66 7.98
CA CYS A 106 -7.56 2.39 8.99
C CYS A 106 -7.40 3.23 10.28
N ALA A 107 -6.50 4.23 10.28
CA ALA A 107 -6.20 5.09 11.43
C ALA A 107 -5.58 4.39 12.66
N GLU A 108 -5.14 3.13 12.51
CA GLU A 108 -4.47 2.36 13.57
C GLU A 108 -2.95 2.61 13.58
N MET A 109 -2.57 3.84 13.92
CA MET A 109 -1.18 4.29 13.86
C MET A 109 -0.26 3.50 14.82
N ASP A 110 -0.74 3.10 15.99
CA ASP A 110 0.06 2.36 16.97
C ASP A 110 0.43 0.96 16.45
N ASP A 111 -0.50 0.27 15.79
CA ASP A 111 -0.26 -1.03 15.16
C ASP A 111 0.69 -0.90 13.97
N MET A 112 0.51 0.12 13.14
CA MET A 112 1.43 0.44 12.04
C MET A 112 2.87 0.67 12.55
N LEU A 113 3.03 1.46 13.61
CA LEU A 113 4.34 1.78 14.17
C LEU A 113 4.98 0.57 14.87
N ARG A 114 4.18 -0.36 15.40
CA ARG A 114 4.67 -1.60 16.02
C ARG A 114 5.37 -2.52 15.03
N ILE A 115 4.89 -2.57 13.79
CA ILE A 115 5.48 -3.40 12.73
C ILE A 115 6.46 -2.65 11.82
N LEU A 116 6.69 -1.37 12.08
CA LEU A 116 7.58 -0.53 11.30
C LEU A 116 9.02 -1.08 11.34
N PRO A 117 9.65 -1.39 10.20
CA PRO A 117 11.04 -1.82 10.19
C PRO A 117 11.97 -0.75 10.77
N GLN A 118 13.10 -1.20 11.32
CA GLN A 118 14.18 -0.31 11.73
C GLN A 118 14.63 0.58 10.57
N PRO A 119 15.08 1.82 10.80
CA PRO A 119 15.41 2.77 9.72
C PRO A 119 16.34 2.20 8.64
N LEU A 120 17.38 1.46 9.04
CA LEU A 120 18.35 0.81 8.13
C LEU A 120 17.73 -0.27 7.22
N ASN A 121 16.58 -0.83 7.61
CA ASN A 121 15.88 -1.89 6.89
C ASN A 121 14.63 -1.40 6.14
N ARG A 122 14.28 -0.11 6.25
CA ARG A 122 13.11 0.45 5.57
C ARG A 122 13.37 0.59 4.07
N SER A 123 12.47 0.05 3.27
CA SER A 123 12.43 0.32 1.83
C SER A 123 11.92 1.74 1.56
N ARG A 124 12.17 2.29 0.36
CA ARG A 124 11.56 3.57 -0.05
C ARG A 124 10.03 3.57 0.10
N LEU A 125 9.40 2.44 -0.22
CA LEU A 125 7.95 2.27 -0.06
C LEU A 125 7.55 2.39 1.41
N SER A 126 8.28 1.79 2.35
CA SER A 126 8.02 1.88 3.78
C SER A 126 8.06 3.33 4.28
N TRP A 127 9.04 4.12 3.82
CA TRP A 127 9.12 5.56 4.11
C TRP A 127 7.93 6.33 3.55
N ASN A 128 7.58 6.07 2.30
CA ASN A 128 6.44 6.72 1.65
C ASN A 128 5.12 6.40 2.36
N ILE A 129 4.92 5.16 2.81
CA ILE A 129 3.73 4.77 3.58
C ILE A 129 3.69 5.56 4.90
N LEU A 130 4.81 5.66 5.63
CA LEU A 130 4.89 6.38 6.90
C LEU A 130 4.59 7.88 6.75
N ILE A 131 5.20 8.53 5.75
CA ILE A 131 4.95 9.95 5.44
C ILE A 131 3.49 10.15 5.05
N SER A 132 2.93 9.27 4.21
CA SER A 132 1.55 9.36 3.75
C SER A 132 0.54 9.15 4.88
N ALA A 133 0.80 8.24 5.81
CA ALA A 133 -0.04 7.99 6.96
C ALA A 133 -0.04 9.21 7.90
N PHE A 134 1.13 9.76 8.25
CA PHE A 134 1.19 10.97 9.07
C PHE A 134 0.55 12.18 8.39
N ALA A 135 0.77 12.37 7.09
CA ALA A 135 0.13 13.42 6.31
C ALA A 135 -1.40 13.33 6.35
N ARG A 136 -1.95 12.14 6.09
CA ARG A 136 -3.40 11.88 6.06
C ARG A 136 -4.08 12.18 7.41
N HIS A 137 -3.40 11.89 8.51
CA HIS A 137 -3.94 12.07 9.86
C HIS A 137 -3.57 13.42 10.49
N GLY A 138 -3.09 14.39 9.69
CA GLY A 138 -2.80 15.75 10.16
C GLY A 138 -1.53 15.88 11.00
N TYR A 139 -0.70 14.84 11.10
CA TYR A 139 0.56 14.85 11.82
C TYR A 139 1.70 15.42 10.96
N PHE A 140 1.53 16.65 10.45
CA PHE A 140 2.49 17.29 9.54
C PHE A 140 3.94 17.25 10.07
N GLN A 141 4.13 17.58 11.35
CA GLN A 141 5.46 17.57 11.96
C GLN A 141 6.13 16.19 11.85
N LYS A 142 5.39 15.10 12.16
CA LYS A 142 5.91 13.74 12.05
C LYS A 142 6.18 13.35 10.60
N ALA A 143 5.34 13.79 9.65
CA ALA A 143 5.58 13.55 8.22
C ALA A 143 6.87 14.24 7.74
N ARG A 144 7.10 15.48 8.16
CA ARG A 144 8.34 16.24 7.88
C ARG A 144 9.57 15.57 8.52
N ASP A 145 9.47 15.18 9.78
CA ASP A 145 10.59 14.55 10.48
C ASP A 145 10.95 13.20 9.84
N THR A 146 9.94 12.44 9.42
CA THR A 146 10.12 11.20 8.65
C THR A 146 10.79 11.45 7.29
N PHE A 147 10.42 12.52 6.59
CA PHE A 147 11.08 12.91 5.34
C PHE A 147 12.54 13.27 5.56
N ASN A 148 12.87 14.02 6.60
CA ASN A 148 14.26 14.36 6.92
C ASN A 148 15.07 13.11 7.29
N GLU A 149 14.52 12.20 8.09
CA GLU A 149 15.17 10.91 8.43
C GLU A 149 15.43 10.09 7.15
N MET A 150 14.48 10.04 6.21
CA MET A 150 14.68 9.38 4.91
C MET A 150 15.87 9.97 4.13
N LEU A 151 16.05 11.30 4.15
CA LEU A 151 17.19 11.98 3.52
C LEU A 151 18.51 11.68 4.22
N GLU A 152 18.52 11.68 5.56
CA GLU A 152 19.71 11.35 6.37
C GLU A 152 20.19 9.92 6.13
N MET A 153 19.26 9.01 5.87
CA MET A 153 19.54 7.62 5.46
C MET A 153 20.01 7.50 4.00
N GLY A 154 20.10 8.61 3.26
CA GLY A 154 20.58 8.66 1.88
C GLY A 154 19.57 8.21 0.83
N LEU A 155 18.29 8.02 1.20
CA LEU A 155 17.25 7.66 0.24
C LEU A 155 16.73 8.91 -0.49
N LYS A 156 16.63 8.81 -1.82
CA LYS A 156 16.03 9.86 -2.63
C LYS A 156 14.50 9.80 -2.56
N PRO A 157 13.83 10.94 -2.27
CA PRO A 157 12.37 11.04 -2.35
C PRO A 157 11.88 10.88 -3.79
N ASP A 158 10.63 10.47 -3.95
CA ASP A 158 9.99 10.32 -5.25
C ASP A 158 8.65 11.07 -5.32
N HIS A 159 7.93 10.91 -6.43
CA HIS A 159 6.62 11.54 -6.63
C HIS A 159 5.64 11.25 -5.49
N VAL A 160 5.64 10.04 -4.92
CA VAL A 160 4.72 9.68 -3.84
C VAL A 160 5.09 10.44 -2.58
N THR A 161 6.39 10.57 -2.28
CA THR A 161 6.87 11.38 -1.15
C THR A 161 6.33 12.81 -1.20
N PHE A 162 6.48 13.47 -2.35
CA PHE A 162 6.07 14.87 -2.51
C PHE A 162 4.56 15.05 -2.57
N VAL A 163 3.79 14.15 -3.19
CA VAL A 163 2.32 14.18 -3.12
C VAL A 163 1.86 14.17 -1.66
N SER A 164 2.46 13.31 -0.82
CA SER A 164 2.07 13.19 0.59
C SER A 164 2.44 14.43 1.41
N LEU A 165 3.64 15.00 1.21
CA LEU A 165 4.05 16.24 1.88
C LEU A 165 3.19 17.43 1.47
N LEU A 166 2.95 17.61 0.17
CA LEU A 166 2.12 18.71 -0.35
C LEU A 166 0.67 18.58 0.11
N SER A 167 0.15 17.35 0.14
CA SER A 167 -1.18 17.07 0.70
C SER A 167 -1.23 17.48 2.18
N ALA A 168 -0.23 17.12 2.99
CA ALA A 168 -0.15 17.53 4.39
C ALA A 168 -0.14 19.07 4.54
N CYS A 169 0.64 19.77 3.71
CA CYS A 169 0.69 21.23 3.70
C CYS A 169 -0.68 21.84 3.35
N SER A 170 -1.37 21.29 2.36
CA SER A 170 -2.70 21.75 1.94
C SER A 170 -3.72 21.61 3.06
N HIS A 171 -3.78 20.46 3.74
CA HIS A 171 -4.72 20.23 4.84
C HIS A 171 -4.39 21.09 6.07
N GLY A 172 -3.11 21.40 6.29
CA GLY A 172 -2.64 22.23 7.41
C GLY A 172 -2.69 23.75 7.14
N GLY A 173 -3.00 24.19 5.92
CA GLY A 173 -2.90 25.61 5.54
C GLY A 173 -1.46 26.15 5.49
N LEU A 174 -0.47 25.26 5.38
CA LEU A 174 0.97 25.57 5.41
C LEU A 174 1.47 25.92 4.00
N VAL A 175 1.03 27.07 3.50
CA VAL A 175 1.27 27.49 2.10
C VAL A 175 2.76 27.65 1.81
N ASP A 176 3.52 28.28 2.70
CA ASP A 176 4.94 28.58 2.50
C ASP A 176 5.79 27.30 2.48
N GLU A 177 5.52 26.35 3.38
CA GLU A 177 6.14 25.03 3.37
C GLU A 177 5.79 24.24 2.11
N GLY A 178 4.51 24.30 1.69
CA GLY A 178 4.05 23.65 0.47
C GLY A 178 4.80 24.16 -0.77
N LEU A 179 4.97 25.47 -0.91
CA LEU A 179 5.75 26.08 -1.98
C LEU A 179 7.24 25.70 -1.91
N THR A 180 7.78 25.58 -0.70
CA THR A 180 9.17 25.14 -0.50
C THR A 180 9.37 23.70 -0.98
N TYR A 181 8.51 22.77 -0.57
CA TYR A 181 8.58 21.39 -1.05
C TYR A 181 8.36 21.27 -2.55
N TYR A 182 7.41 22.02 -3.10
CA TYR A 182 7.14 22.04 -4.54
C TYR A 182 8.35 22.53 -5.34
N ALA A 183 9.03 23.58 -4.88
CA ALA A 183 10.24 24.08 -5.53
C ALA A 183 11.43 23.11 -5.40
N ALA A 184 11.64 22.54 -4.21
CA ALA A 184 12.73 21.60 -3.93
C ALA A 184 12.59 20.33 -4.77
N MET A 185 11.35 19.85 -4.98
CA MET A 185 11.04 18.64 -5.74
C MET A 185 11.78 18.57 -7.09
N SER A 186 11.74 19.64 -7.87
CA SER A 186 12.46 19.68 -9.16
C SER A 186 13.90 20.16 -9.04
N LYS A 187 14.16 21.20 -8.22
CA LYS A 187 15.48 21.85 -8.15
C LYS A 187 16.53 20.98 -7.47
N GLU A 188 16.13 20.25 -6.43
CA GLU A 188 17.04 19.51 -5.56
C GLU A 188 16.95 18.00 -5.80
N PHE A 189 15.75 17.49 -6.08
CA PHE A 189 15.50 16.05 -6.17
C PHE A 189 15.25 15.52 -7.59
N ASN A 190 15.19 16.40 -8.59
CA ASN A 190 14.94 16.07 -9.99
C ASN A 190 13.65 15.25 -10.21
N VAL A 191 12.63 15.53 -9.38
CA VAL A 191 11.29 14.95 -9.49
C VAL A 191 10.42 15.99 -10.23
N PRO A 192 9.92 15.70 -11.44
CA PRO A 192 9.13 16.68 -12.20
C PRO A 192 7.71 16.82 -11.64
N PRO A 193 7.14 18.04 -11.64
CA PRO A 193 5.76 18.26 -11.18
C PRO A 193 4.79 17.54 -12.10
N GLY A 194 3.91 16.75 -11.48
CA GLY A 194 2.78 16.10 -12.14
C GLY A 194 1.45 16.63 -11.62
N ILE A 195 0.35 16.39 -12.35
CA ILE A 195 -1.00 16.92 -12.03
C ILE A 195 -1.36 16.74 -10.55
N LYS A 196 -1.06 15.58 -9.96
CA LYS A 196 -1.33 15.26 -8.55
C LYS A 196 -0.64 16.18 -7.52
N HIS A 197 0.38 16.94 -7.93
CA HIS A 197 1.08 17.91 -7.08
C HIS A 197 0.49 19.32 -7.18
N CYS A 198 -0.42 19.55 -8.14
CA CYS A 198 -0.99 20.87 -8.43
C CYS A 198 -2.48 20.98 -8.07
N VAL A 199 -3.13 19.89 -7.67
CA VAL A 199 -4.55 19.92 -7.31
C VAL A 199 -4.68 20.43 -5.87
N TYR A 200 -5.11 21.69 -5.74
CA TYR A 200 -5.75 22.19 -4.54
C TYR A 200 -7.09 21.45 -4.42
N ASN A 201 -7.25 20.56 -3.44
CA ASN A 201 -8.55 20.03 -3.07
C ASN A 201 -9.32 21.08 -2.26
#